data_AF-A0A4P5Z535-F1
#
_entry.id   AF-A0A4P5Z535-F1
#
_cell.length_a   1.000
_cell.length_b   1.000
_cell.length_c   1.000
_cell.angle_alpha   90.00
_cell.angle_beta   90.00
_cell.angle_gamma   90.00
#
_symmetry.space_group_name_H-M   'P 1'
#
loop_
_entity.id
_entity.type
_entity.pdbx_description
1 polymer ?
#
loop_
_entity_poly.entity_id
_entity_poly.type
_entity_poly.pdbx_seq_one_letter_code
_entity_poly.pdbx_strand_id
1 'polypeptide(L)'
;MSESLPLNGRVRTAWLIFLTAALTLGCKTTGTSPTDLEGLTDGVRRASTPKAGVAPAASTPGKVALVNAQLRYVILEFGMARVPSAGQRFAIFRGSEKVGQVRISNETSGSNIAADIIMGELQVGDEVRAE
;
A
#
# COMPACT_ATOMS: atom_id res chain seq x y z
N MET A 1 1.57 -49.88 12.36
CA MET A 1 2.01 -48.68 13.09
C MET A 1 3.25 -48.20 12.37
N SER A 2 3.11 -47.32 11.36
CA SER A 2 2.96 -45.86 11.50
C SER A 2 4.25 -45.31 12.13
N GLU A 3 5.12 -44.57 11.45
CA GLU A 3 4.93 -43.21 10.93
C GLU A 3 6.09 -42.85 9.95
N SER A 4 5.75 -42.54 8.71
CA SER A 4 5.95 -41.26 7.99
C SER A 4 7.39 -40.83 7.64
N LEU A 5 7.62 -40.79 6.31
CA LEU A 5 8.77 -40.27 5.59
C LEU A 5 8.87 -38.72 5.64
N PRO A 6 10.04 -38.14 5.29
CA PRO A 6 10.48 -36.80 5.66
C PRO A 6 10.04 -35.71 4.68
N LEU A 7 9.87 -34.47 5.16
CA LEU A 7 9.56 -33.33 4.30
C LEU A 7 10.42 -32.10 4.65
N ASN A 8 11.34 -31.79 3.74
CA ASN A 8 11.75 -30.44 3.33
C ASN A 8 12.47 -29.52 4.34
N GLY A 9 13.77 -29.76 4.52
CA GLY A 9 14.71 -28.81 5.15
C GLY A 9 15.76 -28.18 4.21
N ARG A 10 15.59 -28.23 2.87
CA ARG A 10 16.67 -27.97 1.90
C ARG A 10 16.62 -26.64 1.12
N VAL A 11 15.71 -25.72 1.43
CA VAL A 11 15.54 -24.48 0.62
C VAL A 11 16.05 -23.18 1.27
N ARG A 12 16.39 -23.19 2.57
CA ARG A 12 16.71 -21.96 3.31
C ARG A 12 18.19 -21.53 3.23
N THR A 13 19.07 -22.37 2.67
CA THR A 13 20.53 -22.17 2.70
C THR A 13 21.15 -21.84 1.33
N ALA A 14 20.38 -21.85 0.25
CA ALA A 14 20.91 -21.63 -1.11
C ALA A 14 20.80 -20.17 -1.60
N TRP A 15 20.20 -19.26 -0.84
CA TRP A 15 19.97 -17.87 -1.28
C TRP A 15 20.99 -16.85 -0.75
N LEU A 16 21.99 -17.31 0.03
CA LEU A 16 23.01 -16.45 0.64
C LEU A 16 24.35 -16.40 -0.11
N ILE A 17 24.44 -16.97 -1.33
CA ILE A 17 25.69 -17.02 -2.14
C ILE A 17 25.50 -16.43 -3.55
N PHE A 18 24.62 -15.44 -3.70
CA PHE A 18 24.55 -14.55 -4.88
C PHE A 18 24.46 -13.10 -4.37
N LEU A 19 25.32 -12.66 -3.44
CA LEU A 19 26.70 -12.25 -3.73
C LEU A 19 26.79 -11.33 -4.97
N THR A 20 26.38 -10.09 -4.76
CA THR A 20 27.27 -8.92 -4.92
C THR A 20 28.15 -8.92 -6.18
N ALA A 21 27.60 -8.49 -7.31
CA ALA A 21 28.36 -7.83 -8.38
C ALA A 21 27.38 -7.33 -9.47
N ALA A 22 27.05 -6.04 -9.46
CA ALA A 22 26.80 -5.22 -10.66
C ALA A 22 26.16 -3.89 -10.22
N LEU A 23 26.99 -2.87 -10.00
CA LEU A 23 27.24 -1.79 -10.97
C LEU A 23 26.24 -0.63 -10.82
N THR A 24 26.72 0.32 -10.02
CA THR A 24 26.55 1.77 -10.15
C THR A 24 26.40 2.27 -11.59
N LEU A 25 25.27 2.90 -11.91
CA LEU A 25 25.07 3.90 -12.99
C LEU A 25 23.63 4.44 -12.84
N GLY A 26 23.25 5.72 -12.77
CA GLY A 26 23.90 7.02 -12.81
C GLY A 26 22.78 8.10 -12.79
N CYS A 27 23.04 9.28 -12.20
CA CYS A 27 22.11 10.42 -12.20
C CYS A 27 22.16 11.23 -13.51
N LYS A 28 21.01 11.67 -14.04
CA LYS A 28 20.85 12.86 -14.93
C LYS A 28 19.42 13.40 -14.76
N THR A 29 19.11 14.46 -14.00
CA THR A 29 19.33 15.92 -14.16
C THR A 29 18.85 16.56 -15.48
N THR A 30 17.78 17.38 -15.34
CA THR A 30 17.40 18.64 -16.01
C THR A 30 17.15 18.73 -17.52
N GLY A 31 16.03 19.38 -17.89
CA GLY A 31 15.81 20.05 -19.17
C GLY A 31 14.33 20.34 -19.43
N THR A 32 13.80 21.47 -18.96
CA THR A 32 13.45 22.67 -19.76
C THR A 32 11.98 22.69 -20.20
N SER A 33 11.20 23.53 -19.53
CA SER A 33 9.90 24.02 -20.00
C SER A 33 10.09 24.97 -21.18
N PRO A 34 9.35 24.83 -22.29
CA PRO A 34 9.10 25.92 -23.19
C PRO A 34 7.90 26.73 -22.67
N THR A 35 8.18 27.99 -22.35
CA THR A 35 7.23 29.08 -22.39
C THR A 35 6.73 29.22 -23.82
N ASP A 36 5.42 29.14 -24.04
CA ASP A 36 4.78 29.80 -25.17
C ASP A 36 3.63 30.65 -24.64
N LEU A 37 3.74 31.95 -24.96
CA LEU A 37 2.83 33.02 -24.63
C LEU A 37 1.90 33.18 -25.82
N GLU A 38 0.63 32.79 -25.74
CA GLU A 38 -0.43 33.44 -26.53
C GLU A 38 -1.81 32.98 -26.09
N GLY A 39 -2.72 33.95 -25.95
CA GLY A 39 -4.14 33.67 -25.72
C GLY A 39 -4.84 34.61 -24.77
N LEU A 40 -4.75 35.93 -25.00
CA LEU A 40 -5.75 36.87 -24.54
C LEU A 40 -7.07 36.59 -25.29
N THR A 41 -7.94 35.77 -24.70
CA THR A 41 -9.37 35.74 -25.05
C THR A 41 -10.20 35.83 -23.78
N ASP A 42 -10.93 36.94 -23.71
CA ASP A 42 -11.96 37.25 -22.74
C ASP A 42 -13.01 36.15 -22.53
N GLY A 43 -13.52 36.10 -21.29
CA GLY A 43 -14.96 36.02 -21.11
C GLY A 43 -15.56 34.64 -20.81
N VAL A 44 -15.97 34.50 -19.54
CA VAL A 44 -16.92 33.48 -19.01
C VAL A 44 -16.31 32.11 -18.70
N ARG A 45 -15.43 32.05 -17.70
CA ARG A 45 -15.45 30.91 -16.77
C ARG A 45 -16.12 31.34 -15.49
N ARG A 46 -17.44 31.09 -15.46
CA ARG A 46 -18.30 30.95 -14.29
C ARG A 46 -17.43 30.60 -13.08
N ALA A 47 -17.35 31.52 -12.11
CA ALA A 47 -16.74 31.27 -10.82
C ALA A 47 -17.53 30.15 -10.14
N SER A 48 -17.22 28.90 -10.51
CA SER A 48 -17.56 27.75 -9.71
C SER A 48 -16.62 27.85 -8.52
N THR A 49 -17.14 28.41 -7.42
CA THR A 49 -16.63 28.17 -6.08
C THR A 49 -16.22 26.71 -6.04
N PRO A 50 -14.92 26.38 -5.88
CA PRO A 50 -14.55 25.02 -5.57
C PRO A 50 -15.23 24.76 -4.24
N LYS A 51 -16.37 24.07 -4.29
CA LYS A 51 -17.02 23.48 -3.12
C LYS A 51 -15.90 22.78 -2.41
N ALA A 52 -15.48 23.34 -1.29
CA ALA A 52 -14.29 22.94 -0.55
C ALA A 52 -14.27 21.43 -0.53
N GLY A 53 -13.42 20.86 -1.39
CA GLY A 53 -13.19 19.44 -1.44
C GLY A 53 -12.60 19.17 -0.10
N VAL A 54 -13.36 18.50 0.77
CA VAL A 54 -12.83 17.90 1.99
C VAL A 54 -11.74 16.96 1.51
N ALA A 55 -10.51 17.45 1.45
CA ALA A 55 -9.35 16.62 1.20
C ALA A 55 -9.40 15.56 2.30
N PRO A 56 -9.51 14.26 1.96
CA PRO A 56 -9.54 13.23 2.98
C PRO A 56 -8.27 13.42 3.81
N ALA A 57 -8.45 13.68 5.10
CA ALA A 57 -7.35 13.85 6.03
C ALA A 57 -6.39 12.69 5.81
N ALA A 58 -5.14 12.99 5.46
CA ALA A 58 -4.11 12.01 5.13
C ALA A 58 -4.19 10.88 6.14
N SER A 59 -4.71 9.72 5.69
CA SER A 59 -4.95 8.60 6.57
C SER A 59 -3.59 8.13 7.05
N THR A 60 -3.38 8.15 8.36
CA THR A 60 -2.15 7.72 9.00
C THR A 60 -1.78 6.34 8.46
N PRO A 61 -0.54 6.13 7.98
CA PRO A 61 -0.13 4.85 7.43
C PRO A 61 -0.26 3.76 8.50
N GLY A 62 -1.08 2.75 8.21
CA GLY A 62 -1.16 1.54 9.01
C GLY A 62 -0.09 0.53 8.58
N LYS A 63 0.11 -0.52 9.37
CA LYS A 63 0.96 -1.66 8.99
C LYS A 63 0.19 -2.96 9.05
N VAL A 64 0.57 -3.92 8.21
CA VAL A 64 0.03 -5.28 8.29
C VAL A 64 0.70 -6.01 9.45
N ALA A 65 -0.07 -6.33 10.49
CA ALA A 65 0.42 -7.05 11.67
C ALA A 65 0.35 -8.57 11.48
N LEU A 66 -0.70 -9.05 10.80
CA LEU A 66 -0.90 -10.48 10.55
C LEU A 66 -1.61 -10.71 9.21
N VAL A 67 -1.23 -11.80 8.53
CA VAL A 67 -1.86 -12.24 7.28
C VAL A 67 -2.29 -13.69 7.41
N ASN A 68 -3.57 -13.95 7.10
CA ASN A 68 -4.09 -15.27 6.84
C ASN A 68 -4.47 -15.37 5.36
N ALA A 69 -3.54 -15.88 4.55
CA ALA A 69 -3.74 -16.00 3.10
C ALA A 69 -4.82 -17.03 2.73
N GLN A 70 -5.01 -18.09 3.53
CA GLN A 70 -6.00 -19.13 3.27
C GLN A 70 -7.43 -18.59 3.42
N LEU A 71 -7.67 -17.78 4.45
CA LEU A 71 -8.97 -17.13 4.69
C LEU A 71 -9.10 -15.76 4.01
N ARG A 72 -8.08 -15.33 3.26
CA ARG A 72 -8.05 -14.03 2.59
C ARG A 72 -8.33 -12.88 3.55
N TYR A 73 -7.66 -12.89 4.70
CA TYR A 73 -7.90 -11.98 5.81
C TYR A 73 -6.60 -11.43 6.39
N VAL A 74 -6.61 -10.19 6.85
CA VAL A 74 -5.47 -9.55 7.52
C VAL A 74 -5.89 -8.78 8.76
N ILE A 75 -4.96 -8.67 9.70
CA ILE A 75 -5.05 -7.70 10.80
C ILE A 75 -4.13 -6.53 10.46
N LEU A 76 -4.73 -5.35 10.46
CA LEU A 76 -4.04 -4.08 10.27
C LEU A 76 -3.87 -3.41 11.63
N GLU A 77 -2.67 -2.92 11.90
CA GLU A 77 -2.38 -2.09 13.05
C GLU A 77 -2.38 -0.63 12.59
N PHE A 78 -3.32 0.14 13.13
CA PHE A 78 -3.37 1.58 12.92
C PHE A 78 -2.95 2.30 14.19
N GLY A 79 -2.13 3.34 14.02
CA GLY A 79 -1.80 4.25 15.11
C GLY A 79 -3.07 4.93 15.65
N MET A 80 -3.00 5.40 16.91
CA MET A 80 -4.13 5.99 17.68
C MET A 80 -4.78 7.24 17.07
N ALA A 81 -4.36 7.67 15.88
CA ALA A 81 -4.78 8.91 15.26
C ALA A 81 -6.20 8.86 14.65
N ARG A 82 -6.64 7.70 14.13
CA ARG A 82 -8.02 7.52 13.62
C ARG A 82 -8.31 6.06 13.27
N VAL A 83 -9.44 5.55 13.75
CA VAL A 83 -10.00 4.26 13.29
C VAL A 83 -10.73 4.50 11.96
N PRO A 84 -10.37 3.82 10.86
CA PRO A 84 -11.06 3.90 9.57
C PRO A 84 -12.49 3.38 9.63
N SER A 85 -13.35 3.90 8.75
CA SER A 85 -14.74 3.45 8.65
C SER A 85 -14.83 2.05 8.06
N ALA A 86 -15.75 1.24 8.59
CA ALA A 86 -16.07 -0.08 8.04
C ALA A 86 -16.39 -0.01 6.54
N GLY A 87 -15.90 -0.98 5.78
CA GLY A 87 -16.12 -1.10 4.35
C GLY A 87 -15.21 -0.22 3.47
N GLN A 88 -14.42 0.67 4.06
CA GLN A 88 -13.42 1.45 3.32
C GLN A 88 -12.33 0.54 2.75
N ARG A 89 -11.81 0.91 1.57
CA ARG A 89 -10.74 0.17 0.91
C ARG A 89 -9.40 0.87 1.14
N PHE A 90 -8.37 0.05 1.26
CA PHE A 90 -7.00 0.51 1.44
C PHE A 90 -6.11 -0.22 0.44
N ALA A 91 -5.14 0.51 -0.10
CA ALA A 91 -4.08 -0.06 -0.91
C ALA A 91 -2.93 -0.49 0.01
N ILE A 92 -2.37 -1.66 -0.26
CA ILE A 92 -1.22 -2.18 0.47
C ILE A 92 0.03 -2.03 -0.39
N PHE A 93 1.10 -1.52 0.23
CA PHE A 93 2.36 -1.22 -0.41
C PHE A 93 3.52 -1.97 0.24
N ARG A 94 4.44 -2.45 -0.59
CA ARG A 94 5.76 -2.94 -0.17
C ARG A 94 6.80 -1.96 -0.68
N GLY A 95 7.26 -1.06 0.19
CA GLY A 95 8.05 0.11 -0.21
C GLY A 95 7.22 1.07 -1.06
N SER A 96 7.53 1.17 -2.36
CA SER A 96 6.83 2.01 -3.33
C SER A 96 5.88 1.25 -4.26
N GLU A 97 5.87 -0.08 -4.20
CA GLU A 97 5.05 -0.93 -5.07
C GLU A 97 3.71 -1.27 -4.42
N LYS A 98 2.61 -1.12 -5.16
CA LYS A 98 1.30 -1.57 -4.71
C LYS A 98 1.20 -3.09 -4.88
N VAL A 99 1.19 -3.81 -3.77
CA VAL A 99 1.14 -5.28 -3.74
C VAL A 99 -0.28 -5.83 -3.61
N GLY A 100 -1.24 -5.01 -3.18
CA GLY A 100 -2.61 -5.48 -3.01
C GLY A 100 -3.62 -4.41 -2.59
N GLN A 101 -4.82 -4.88 -2.27
CA GLN A 101 -5.91 -4.07 -1.76
C GLN A 101 -6.71 -4.86 -0.72
N VAL A 102 -7.15 -4.16 0.31
CA VAL A 102 -7.94 -4.72 1.41
C VAL A 102 -9.19 -3.88 1.65
N ARG A 103 -10.21 -4.50 2.23
CA ARG A 103 -11.44 -3.83 2.69
C ARG A 103 -11.53 -3.96 4.21
N ILE A 104 -11.75 -2.87 4.92
CA ILE A 104 -11.99 -2.92 6.36
C ILE A 104 -13.28 -3.67 6.65
N SER A 105 -13.22 -4.68 7.50
CA SER A 105 -14.40 -5.41 7.96
C SER A 105 -15.15 -4.57 9.00
N ASN A 106 -16.42 -4.88 9.25
CA ASN A 106 -17.24 -4.17 10.24
C ASN A 106 -16.74 -4.34 11.68
N GLU A 107 -16.06 -5.45 11.97
CA GLU A 107 -15.54 -5.76 13.30
C GLU A 107 -14.18 -5.06 13.49
N THR A 108 -14.14 -4.06 14.37
CA THR A 108 -12.91 -3.34 14.68
C THR A 108 -12.69 -3.31 16.19
N SER A 109 -11.55 -3.83 16.65
CA SER A 109 -11.19 -3.87 18.07
C SER A 109 -9.99 -2.96 18.36
N GLY A 110 -10.27 -1.71 18.73
CA GLY A 110 -9.25 -0.75 19.13
C GLY A 110 -8.29 -0.38 17.99
N SER A 111 -6.99 -0.62 18.18
CA SER A 111 -5.93 -0.34 17.18
C SER A 111 -5.72 -1.46 16.16
N ASN A 112 -6.31 -2.64 16.40
CA ASN A 112 -6.19 -3.81 15.54
C ASN A 112 -7.50 -3.99 14.76
N ILE A 113 -7.37 -3.90 13.43
CA ILE A 113 -8.52 -3.83 12.55
C ILE A 113 -8.50 -5.01 11.61
N ALA A 114 -9.62 -5.73 11.61
CA ALA A 114 -9.92 -6.78 10.68
C ALA A 114 -10.09 -6.21 9.26
N ALA A 115 -9.45 -6.83 8.28
CA ALA A 115 -9.71 -6.50 6.88
C ALA A 115 -9.66 -7.73 5.97
N ASP A 116 -10.53 -7.72 4.97
CA ASP A 116 -10.64 -8.74 3.94
C ASP A 116 -9.72 -8.40 2.76
N ILE A 117 -9.00 -9.40 2.24
CA ILE A 117 -8.11 -9.26 1.09
C ILE A 117 -8.93 -9.29 -0.19
N ILE A 118 -8.99 -8.16 -0.89
CA ILE A 118 -9.64 -8.04 -2.20
C ILE A 118 -8.73 -8.58 -3.29
N MET A 119 -7.44 -8.22 -3.25
CA MET A 119 -6.45 -8.65 -4.25
C MET A 119 -5.03 -8.57 -3.70
N GLY A 120 -4.13 -9.34 -4.32
CA GLY A 120 -2.71 -9.33 -4.01
C GLY A 120 -2.28 -10.35 -2.97
N GLU A 121 -0.96 -10.41 -2.78
CA GLU A 121 -0.30 -11.23 -1.76
C GLU A 121 0.36 -10.32 -0.74
N LEU A 122 -0.19 -10.33 0.46
CA LEU A 122 0.19 -9.45 1.54
C LEU A 122 1.19 -10.14 2.47
N GLN A 123 2.09 -9.36 3.04
CA GLN A 123 3.07 -9.81 4.02
C GLN A 123 3.02 -8.93 5.27
N VAL A 124 3.44 -9.52 6.40
CA VAL A 124 3.59 -8.77 7.65
C VAL A 124 4.63 -7.67 7.44
N GLY A 125 4.29 -6.45 7.87
CA GLY A 125 5.12 -5.26 7.72
C GLY A 125 4.83 -4.42 6.47
N ASP A 126 4.00 -4.90 5.53
CA ASP A 126 3.55 -4.09 4.40
C ASP A 126 2.77 -2.85 4.89
N GLU A 127 2.86 -1.74 4.14
CA GLU A 127 2.28 -0.46 4.48
C GLU A 127 0.85 -0.33 3.95
N VAL A 128 -0.04 0.18 4.80
CA VAL A 128 -1.44 0.44 4.47
C VAL A 128 -1.62 1.92 4.18
N ARG A 129 -2.17 2.25 3.01
CA ARG A 129 -2.48 3.64 2.62
C ARG A 129 -3.93 3.74 2.15
N ALA A 130 -4.60 4.83 2.52
CA ALA A 130 -5.91 5.14 1.96
C ALA A 130 -5.77 5.41 0.45
N GLU A 131 -6.75 4.96 -0.32
CA GLU A 131 -6.90 5.31 -1.74
C GLU A 131 -7.50 6.71 -1.95
#